data_AF-A0A1Z9QKG0-F1
#
_entry.id   AF-A0A1Z9QKG0-F1
#
_cell.length_a   1.000
_cell.length_b   1.000
_cell.length_c   1.000
_cell.angle_alpha   90.00
_cell.angle_beta   90.00
_cell.angle_gamma   90.00
#
_symmetry.space_group_name_H-M   'P 1'
#
loop_
_entity.id
_entity.type
_entity.pdbx_description
1 polymer ?
#
loop_
_entity_poly.entity_id
_entity_poly.type
_entity_poly.pdbx_seq_one_letter_code
_entity_poly.pdbx_strand_id
1 'polypeptide(L)'
;MLLLLILLLSAAWLTTIPSVAKTLGIQILITANLLAMFRLWDDLSDIATDRNTKPNRILPKTSHQASFRWTCGILGVTSFSMLVLTSPRNSIGFLLLTAFFTIYYKQSWRTSWPRLSYHLLILKYPCFIALICVPQDQAARPLHLMLMLLTYLILCIYEVVHDPRLRADARCRVIAKVELVLAVITAMWITNALLL
;
A
#
# COMPACT_ATOMS: atom_id res chain seq x y z
N MET A 1 -9.26 6.65 3.91
CA MET A 1 -8.44 5.69 4.69
C MET A 1 -9.22 4.43 5.01
N LEU A 2 -10.42 4.53 5.58
CA LEU A 2 -11.28 3.37 5.83
C LEU A 2 -11.52 2.49 4.57
N LEU A 3 -11.87 3.10 3.44
CA LEU A 3 -12.08 2.34 2.18
C LEU A 3 -10.83 1.58 1.71
N LEU A 4 -9.65 2.17 1.89
CA LEU A 4 -8.39 1.51 1.54
C LEU A 4 -8.11 0.34 2.50
N LEU A 5 -8.35 0.52 3.81
CA LEU A 5 -8.25 -0.56 4.78
C LEU A 5 -9.18 -1.72 4.40
N ILE A 6 -10.44 -1.42 4.09
CA ILE A 6 -11.42 -2.42 3.66
C ILE A 6 -10.94 -3.13 2.39
N LEU A 7 -10.51 -2.39 1.37
CA LEU A 7 -9.99 -2.95 0.12
C LEU A 7 -8.85 -3.96 0.36
N LEU A 8 -7.86 -3.59 1.18
CA LEU A 8 -6.71 -4.46 1.48
C LEU A 8 -7.12 -5.72 2.24
N LEU A 9 -8.00 -5.58 3.24
CA LEU A 9 -8.50 -6.73 4.01
C LEU A 9 -9.36 -7.64 3.12
N SER A 10 -10.25 -7.09 2.31
CA SER A 10 -11.05 -7.86 1.35
C SER A 10 -10.16 -8.62 0.37
N ALA A 11 -9.13 -7.97 -0.19
CA ALA A 11 -8.19 -8.63 -1.09
C ALA A 11 -7.37 -9.74 -0.39
N ALA A 12 -7.02 -9.56 0.88
CA ALA A 12 -6.29 -10.56 1.65
C ALA A 12 -7.17 -11.74 2.11
N TRP A 13 -8.47 -11.51 2.32
CA TRP A 13 -9.39 -12.50 2.91
C TRP A 13 -10.31 -13.19 1.91
N LEU A 14 -10.41 -12.72 0.67
CA LEU A 14 -11.33 -13.28 -0.33
C LEU A 14 -11.15 -14.79 -0.53
N THR A 15 -9.90 -15.24 -0.46
CA THR A 15 -9.49 -16.65 -0.60
C THR A 15 -9.65 -17.45 0.68
N THR A 16 -9.43 -16.83 1.84
CA THR A 16 -9.40 -17.50 3.14
C THR A 16 -9.68 -16.50 4.25
N ILE A 17 -10.93 -16.50 4.72
CA ILE A 17 -11.34 -15.68 5.87
C ILE A 17 -10.75 -16.31 7.14
N PRO A 18 -10.09 -15.54 8.02
CA PRO A 18 -9.63 -16.06 9.30
C PRO A 18 -10.79 -16.58 10.15
N SER A 19 -10.76 -17.86 10.51
CA SER A 19 -11.79 -18.49 11.35
C SER A 19 -11.69 -18.09 12.83
N VAL A 20 -10.51 -17.63 13.26
CA VAL A 20 -10.24 -17.27 14.65
C VAL A 20 -10.29 -15.75 14.83
N ALA A 21 -11.18 -15.27 15.71
CA ALA A 21 -11.38 -13.84 15.98
C ALA A 21 -10.08 -13.10 16.37
N LYS A 22 -9.18 -13.77 17.10
CA LYS A 22 -7.85 -13.24 17.44
C LYS A 22 -7.01 -12.95 16.19
N THR A 23 -6.98 -13.87 15.22
CA THR A 23 -6.24 -13.70 13.96
C THR A 23 -6.81 -12.53 13.16
N LEU A 24 -8.13 -12.43 13.09
CA LEU A 24 -8.82 -11.31 12.42
C LEU A 24 -8.44 -9.96 13.06
N GLY A 25 -8.52 -9.85 14.39
CA GLY A 25 -8.15 -8.63 15.11
C GLY A 25 -6.69 -8.25 14.90
N ILE A 26 -5.77 -9.23 14.91
CA ILE A 26 -4.34 -9.02 14.65
C ILE A 26 -4.12 -8.52 13.22
N GLN A 27 -4.73 -9.14 12.21
CA GLN A 27 -4.55 -8.72 10.81
C GLN A 27 -5.12 -7.32 10.55
N ILE A 28 -6.27 -6.98 11.12
CA ILE A 28 -6.81 -5.61 11.07
C ILE A 28 -5.81 -4.63 11.67
N LEU A 29 -5.27 -4.94 12.85
CA LEU A 29 -4.35 -4.06 13.56
C LEU A 29 -3.01 -3.89 12.83
N ILE A 30 -2.45 -4.98 12.27
CA ILE A 30 -1.25 -4.91 11.43
C ILE A 30 -1.54 -4.04 10.20
N THR A 31 -2.64 -4.27 9.49
CA THR A 31 -2.98 -3.50 8.28
C THR A 31 -3.19 -2.02 8.59
N ALA A 32 -3.88 -1.71 9.69
CA ALA A 32 -4.09 -0.35 10.14
C ALA A 32 -2.76 0.34 10.50
N ASN A 33 -1.87 -0.35 11.24
CA ASN A 33 -0.56 0.19 11.59
C ASN A 33 0.33 0.40 10.37
N LEU A 34 0.36 -0.55 9.41
CA LEU A 34 1.09 -0.40 8.16
C LEU A 34 0.58 0.78 7.34
N LEU A 35 -0.74 0.91 7.18
CA LEU A 35 -1.35 2.05 6.48
C LEU A 35 -1.00 3.37 7.16
N ALA A 36 -1.16 3.45 8.48
CA ALA A 36 -0.88 4.66 9.24
C ALA A 36 0.61 5.03 9.19
N MET A 37 1.50 4.05 9.39
CA MET A 37 2.95 4.23 9.34
C MET A 37 3.39 4.77 7.98
N PHE A 38 3.08 4.04 6.90
CA PHE A 38 3.58 4.43 5.57
C PHE A 38 2.95 5.71 5.06
N ARG A 39 1.69 6.00 5.42
CA ARG A 39 1.06 7.27 5.05
C ARG A 39 1.67 8.44 5.82
N LEU A 40 1.91 8.27 7.12
CA LEU A 40 2.58 9.29 7.91
C LEU A 40 4.01 9.51 7.42
N TRP A 41 4.70 8.44 7.01
CA TRP A 41 6.04 8.53 6.42
C TRP A 41 6.04 9.24 5.07
N ASP A 42 5.07 8.98 4.19
CA ASP A 42 4.89 9.73 2.95
C ASP A 42 4.79 11.23 3.26
N ASP A 43 3.85 11.60 4.15
CA ASP A 43 3.61 13.01 4.48
C ASP A 43 4.83 13.68 5.15
N LEU A 44 5.56 12.96 6.02
CA LEU A 44 6.81 13.44 6.62
C LEU A 44 7.91 13.66 5.58
N SER A 45 7.96 12.83 4.54
CA SER A 45 8.95 12.90 3.46
C SER A 45 8.62 13.97 2.42
N ASP A 46 7.38 14.45 2.40
CA ASP A 46 6.89 15.48 1.49
C ASP A 46 6.82 16.89 2.11
N ILE A 47 7.16 17.07 3.40
CA ILE A 47 7.08 18.37 4.12
C ILE A 47 7.70 19.53 3.32
N ALA A 48 8.91 19.35 2.78
CA ALA A 48 9.61 20.42 2.06
C ALA A 48 8.86 20.86 0.80
N THR A 49 8.28 19.90 0.08
CA THR A 49 7.47 20.15 -1.12
C THR A 49 6.12 20.77 -0.73
N ASP A 50 5.48 20.22 0.30
CA ASP A 50 4.17 20.63 0.77
C ASP A 50 4.14 22.05 1.33
N ARG A 51 5.24 22.56 1.90
CA ARG A 51 5.36 23.98 2.29
C ARG A 51 5.07 24.93 1.13
N ASN A 52 5.46 24.54 -0.08
CA ASN A 52 5.27 25.36 -1.28
C ASN A 52 3.96 25.02 -2.00
N THR A 53 3.63 23.73 -2.13
CA THR A 53 2.50 23.30 -2.99
C THR A 53 1.18 23.10 -2.24
N LYS A 54 1.23 22.78 -0.94
CA LYS A 54 0.05 22.45 -0.12
C LYS A 54 0.21 23.03 1.29
N PRO A 55 0.38 24.35 1.43
CA PRO A 55 0.71 24.98 2.70
C PRO A 55 -0.38 24.74 3.77
N ASN A 56 -1.61 24.43 3.36
CA ASN A 56 -2.73 24.17 4.25
C ASN A 56 -2.66 22.82 5.00
N ARG A 57 -1.74 21.92 4.65
CA ARG A 57 -1.54 20.65 5.37
C ARG A 57 -1.02 20.91 6.80
N ILE A 58 -1.35 19.99 7.72
CA ILE A 58 -1.02 20.12 9.16
C ILE A 58 0.50 20.05 9.39
N LEU A 59 1.19 19.11 8.73
CA LEU A 59 2.61 18.83 8.96
C LEU A 59 3.56 19.98 8.61
N PRO A 60 3.37 20.71 7.49
CA PRO A 60 4.13 21.93 7.22
C PRO A 60 3.97 23.04 8.27
N LYS A 61 2.81 23.13 8.93
CA LYS A 61 2.45 24.20 9.88
C LYS A 61 2.83 23.90 11.33
N THR A 62 2.88 22.63 11.71
CA THR A 62 3.11 22.23 13.11
C THR A 62 4.58 22.35 13.54
N SER A 63 4.81 22.81 14.77
CA SER A 63 6.10 22.74 15.46
C SER A 63 6.43 21.33 15.96
N HIS A 64 5.43 20.44 16.06
CA HIS A 64 5.57 19.11 16.68
C HIS A 64 5.95 17.99 15.68
N GLN A 65 6.77 18.29 14.67
CA GLN A 65 7.18 17.29 13.67
C GLN A 65 7.91 16.08 14.30
N ALA A 66 8.64 16.30 15.41
CA ALA A 66 9.30 15.23 16.14
C ALA A 66 8.29 14.19 16.67
N SER A 67 7.14 14.63 17.18
CA SER A 67 6.09 13.73 17.69
C SER A 67 5.55 12.82 16.58
N PHE A 68 5.32 13.36 15.39
CA PHE A 68 4.89 12.56 14.23
C PHE A 68 5.95 11.54 13.79
N ARG A 69 7.24 11.89 13.85
CA ARG A 69 8.33 10.93 13.58
C ARG A 69 8.34 9.80 14.61
N TRP A 70 8.15 10.12 15.89
CA TRP A 70 8.01 9.12 16.94
C TRP A 70 6.80 8.22 16.75
N THR A 71 5.63 8.79 16.45
CA THR A 71 4.43 8.02 16.13
C THR A 71 4.67 7.07 14.96
N CYS A 72 5.30 7.55 13.88
CA CYS A 72 5.67 6.70 12.74
C CYS A 72 6.60 5.55 13.16
N GLY A 73 7.61 5.84 13.98
CA GLY A 73 8.52 4.82 14.52
C GLY A 73 7.82 3.78 15.38
N ILE A 74 6.93 4.22 16.29
CA ILE A 74 6.14 3.34 17.16
C ILE A 74 5.24 2.43 16.32
N LEU A 75 4.53 2.97 15.32
CA LEU A 75 3.69 2.18 14.41
C LEU A 75 4.51 1.14 13.63
N GLY A 76 5.74 1.48 13.25
CA GLY A 76 6.65 0.55 12.60
C GLY A 76 7.12 -0.57 13.53
N VAL A 77 7.53 -0.24 14.76
CA VAL A 77 7.94 -1.22 15.77
C VAL A 77 6.78 -2.14 16.14
N THR A 78 5.57 -1.62 16.33
CA THR A 78 4.40 -2.45 16.66
C THR A 78 4.03 -3.38 15.51
N SER A 79 4.05 -2.89 14.27
CA SER A 79 3.82 -3.72 13.07
C SER A 79 4.86 -4.84 12.96
N PHE A 80 6.14 -4.50 13.12
CA PHE A 80 7.23 -5.47 13.07
C PHE A 80 7.09 -6.53 14.17
N SER A 81 6.86 -6.13 15.42
CA SER A 81 6.68 -7.05 16.53
C SER A 81 5.48 -7.98 16.32
N MET A 82 4.34 -7.46 15.84
CA MET A 82 3.18 -8.30 15.53
C MET A 82 3.48 -9.30 14.40
N LEU A 83 4.20 -8.88 13.36
CA LEU A 83 4.63 -9.79 12.29
C LEU A 83 5.61 -10.85 12.80
N VAL A 84 6.60 -10.50 13.62
CA VAL A 84 7.52 -11.47 14.23
C VAL A 84 6.78 -12.52 15.05
N LEU A 85 5.78 -12.10 15.84
CA LEU A 85 5.02 -13.00 16.70
C LEU A 85 4.02 -13.90 15.95
N THR A 86 3.61 -13.52 14.74
CA THR A 86 2.54 -14.22 14.00
C THR A 86 3.06 -14.95 12.76
N SER A 87 4.03 -14.36 12.07
CA SER A 87 4.68 -14.90 10.88
C SER A 87 6.09 -14.30 10.73
N PRO A 88 7.12 -14.90 11.38
CA PRO A 88 8.49 -14.38 11.36
C PRO A 88 9.02 -14.14 9.94
N ARG A 89 8.62 -14.96 8.97
CA ARG A 89 8.99 -14.79 7.55
C ARG A 89 8.47 -13.48 6.96
N ASN A 90 7.26 -13.07 7.33
CA ASN A 90 6.67 -11.81 6.85
C ASN A 90 7.40 -10.61 7.47
N SER A 91 8.03 -10.75 8.64
CA SER A 91 8.85 -9.67 9.22
C SER A 91 10.06 -9.31 8.33
N ILE A 92 10.65 -10.29 7.64
CA ILE A 92 11.71 -10.06 6.64
C ILE A 92 11.16 -9.24 5.47
N GLY A 93 9.97 -9.59 4.96
CA GLY A 93 9.30 -8.82 3.91
C GLY A 93 9.04 -7.37 4.31
N PHE A 94 8.63 -7.15 5.56
CA PHE A 94 8.45 -5.81 6.12
C PHE A 94 9.77 -5.02 6.20
N LEU A 95 10.87 -5.65 6.62
CA LEU A 95 12.19 -5.02 6.66
C LEU A 95 12.66 -4.63 5.26
N LEU A 96 12.50 -5.52 4.28
CA LEU A 96 12.84 -5.25 2.89
C LEU A 96 12.02 -4.07 2.33
N LEU A 97 10.70 -4.06 2.60
CA LEU A 97 9.82 -2.98 2.19
C LEU A 97 10.24 -1.63 2.82
N THR A 98 10.52 -1.64 4.12
CA THR A 98 10.97 -0.47 4.88
C THR A 98 12.32 0.04 4.36
N ALA A 99 13.26 -0.87 4.08
CA ALA A 99 14.56 -0.53 3.50
C ALA A 99 14.41 0.07 2.10
N PHE A 100 13.57 -0.54 1.25
CA PHE A 100 13.26 -0.02 -0.08
C PHE A 100 12.72 1.41 -0.02
N PHE A 101 11.72 1.68 0.82
CA PHE A 101 11.14 3.02 0.95
C PHE A 101 12.11 4.02 1.60
N THR A 102 12.96 3.58 2.54
CA THR A 102 14.04 4.41 3.09
C THR A 102 14.99 4.89 2.00
N ILE A 103 15.40 3.99 1.09
CA ILE A 103 16.26 4.33 -0.03
C ILE A 103 15.51 5.23 -1.00
N TYR A 104 14.29 4.86 -1.38
CA TYR A 104 13.43 5.59 -2.31
C TYR A 104 13.22 7.05 -1.90
N TYR A 105 12.88 7.32 -0.64
CA TYR A 105 12.64 8.70 -0.19
C TYR A 105 13.89 9.58 -0.17
N LYS A 106 15.09 8.99 -0.15
CA LYS A 106 16.35 9.74 -0.22
C LYS A 106 16.71 10.15 -1.65
N GLN A 107 16.09 9.56 -2.68
CA GLN A 107 16.48 9.83 -4.05
C GLN A 107 15.79 11.03 -4.66
N SER A 108 16.61 11.92 -5.23
CA SER A 108 16.18 13.17 -5.87
C SER A 108 15.34 12.94 -7.13
N TRP A 109 15.58 11.84 -7.87
CA TRP A 109 14.83 11.53 -9.09
C TRP A 109 13.34 11.26 -8.84
N ARG A 110 12.94 11.00 -7.59
CA ARG A 110 11.54 10.79 -7.18
C ARG A 110 10.62 11.88 -7.70
N THR A 111 11.07 13.13 -7.69
CA THR A 111 10.29 14.29 -8.15
C THR A 111 10.38 14.51 -9.66
N SER A 112 11.50 14.10 -10.27
CA SER A 112 11.74 14.25 -11.71
C SER A 112 11.00 13.22 -12.56
N TRP A 113 10.64 12.06 -12.00
CA TRP A 113 10.02 10.94 -12.72
C TRP A 113 8.63 10.60 -12.15
N PRO A 114 7.62 11.48 -12.33
CA PRO A 114 6.30 11.32 -11.69
C PRO A 114 5.61 10.00 -12.07
N ARG A 115 5.84 9.51 -13.30
CA ARG A 115 5.26 8.26 -13.81
C ARG A 115 5.75 7.03 -13.05
N LEU A 116 7.05 6.93 -12.83
CA LEU A 116 7.62 5.81 -12.08
C LEU A 116 7.32 5.95 -10.58
N SER A 117 7.36 7.19 -10.09
CA SER A 117 7.17 7.54 -8.69
C SER A 117 5.82 7.06 -8.14
N TYR A 118 4.70 7.31 -8.85
CA TYR A 118 3.38 6.89 -8.36
C TYR A 118 3.24 5.35 -8.32
N HIS A 119 3.75 4.65 -9.32
CA HIS A 119 3.75 3.19 -9.35
C HIS A 119 4.53 2.59 -8.16
N LEU A 120 5.73 3.10 -7.89
CA LEU A 120 6.54 2.62 -6.78
C LEU A 120 5.91 2.92 -5.42
N LEU A 121 5.26 4.08 -5.27
CA LEU A 121 4.52 4.43 -4.06
C LEU A 121 3.33 3.48 -3.83
N ILE A 122 2.62 3.09 -4.89
CA ILE A 122 1.44 2.21 -4.80
C ILE A 122 1.83 0.75 -4.57
N LEU A 123 3.03 0.34 -4.99
CA LEU A 123 3.52 -1.04 -4.87
C LEU A 123 3.49 -1.58 -3.42
N LYS A 124 3.55 -0.70 -2.41
CA LYS A 124 3.46 -1.12 -1.00
C LYS A 124 2.13 -1.78 -0.63
N TYR A 125 1.04 -1.44 -1.32
CA TYR A 125 -0.29 -1.97 -0.99
C TYR A 125 -0.43 -3.47 -1.31
N PRO A 126 -0.01 -3.96 -2.48
CA PRO A 126 0.24 -5.39 -2.71
C PRO A 126 1.13 -6.02 -1.65
N CYS A 127 2.22 -5.36 -1.26
CA CYS A 127 3.10 -5.89 -0.21
C CYS A 127 2.36 -6.03 1.12
N PHE A 128 1.47 -5.09 1.49
CA PHE A 128 0.66 -5.23 2.71
C PHE A 128 -0.24 -6.45 2.65
N ILE A 129 -0.90 -6.70 1.51
CA ILE A 129 -1.71 -7.91 1.29
C ILE A 129 -0.85 -9.16 1.51
N ALA A 130 0.35 -9.21 0.91
CA ALA A 130 1.26 -10.33 1.08
C ALA A 130 1.77 -10.51 2.53
N LEU A 131 1.94 -9.41 3.28
CA LEU A 131 2.41 -9.44 4.66
C LEU A 131 1.36 -9.93 5.65
N ILE A 132 0.08 -9.64 5.41
CA ILE A 132 -1.02 -10.01 6.30
C ILE A 132 -1.68 -11.35 5.91
N CYS A 133 -1.56 -11.74 4.65
CA CYS A 133 -1.99 -13.05 4.18
C CYS A 133 -1.14 -14.14 4.86
N VAL A 134 -1.82 -15.13 5.45
CA VAL A 134 -1.17 -16.32 5.99
C VAL A 134 -1.30 -17.41 4.92
N PRO A 135 -0.23 -17.78 4.21
CA PRO A 135 -0.31 -18.83 3.21
C PRO A 135 -0.49 -20.18 3.91
N GLN A 136 -1.75 -20.58 4.13
CA GLN A 136 -2.07 -21.93 4.59
C GLN A 136 -2.22 -22.91 3.43
N ASP A 137 -2.56 -22.42 2.23
CA ASP A 137 -2.79 -23.27 1.07
C ASP A 137 -2.01 -22.79 -0.17
N GLN A 138 -1.18 -23.68 -0.72
CA GLN A 138 -0.44 -23.42 -1.96
C GLN A 138 -1.37 -23.32 -3.17
N ALA A 139 -2.53 -23.99 -3.15
CA ALA A 139 -3.51 -23.96 -4.23
C ALA A 139 -4.11 -22.56 -4.40
N ALA A 140 -4.28 -21.80 -3.32
CA ALA A 140 -4.81 -20.44 -3.36
C ALA A 140 -3.78 -19.38 -3.82
N ARG A 141 -2.51 -19.75 -4.02
CA ARG A 141 -1.43 -18.79 -4.33
C ARG A 141 -1.66 -17.99 -5.63
N PRO A 142 -2.09 -18.59 -6.76
CA PRO A 142 -2.34 -17.83 -7.98
C PRO A 142 -3.43 -16.77 -7.80
N LEU A 143 -4.52 -17.12 -7.11
CA LEU A 143 -5.63 -16.21 -6.85
C LEU A 143 -5.21 -15.02 -5.98
N HIS A 144 -4.39 -15.25 -4.96
CA HIS A 144 -3.81 -14.17 -4.15
C HIS A 144 -2.96 -13.21 -5.00
N LEU A 145 -2.12 -13.72 -5.88
CA LEU A 145 -1.30 -12.89 -6.77
C LEU A 145 -2.18 -12.04 -7.71
N MET A 146 -3.27 -12.61 -8.22
CA MET A 146 -4.24 -11.88 -9.03
C MET A 146 -4.94 -10.78 -8.22
N LEU A 147 -5.30 -11.04 -6.96
CA LEU A 147 -5.93 -10.03 -6.10
C LEU A 147 -4.97 -8.89 -5.73
N MET A 148 -3.70 -9.21 -5.48
CA MET A 148 -2.63 -8.22 -5.31
C MET A 148 -2.47 -7.35 -6.56
N LEU A 149 -2.43 -7.98 -7.74
CA LEU A 149 -2.34 -7.27 -9.02
C LEU A 149 -3.57 -6.40 -9.28
N LEU A 150 -4.77 -6.90 -9.05
CA LEU A 150 -6.00 -6.15 -9.23
C LEU A 150 -6.05 -4.94 -8.30
N THR A 151 -5.68 -5.12 -7.02
CA THR A 151 -5.60 -4.02 -6.05
C THR A 151 -4.60 -2.96 -6.51
N TYR A 152 -3.42 -3.38 -6.99
CA TYR A 152 -2.42 -2.48 -7.53
C TYR A 152 -2.95 -1.64 -8.70
N LEU A 153 -3.59 -2.30 -9.68
CA LEU A 153 -4.12 -1.63 -10.87
C LEU A 153 -5.24 -0.65 -10.52
N ILE A 154 -6.17 -1.03 -9.64
CA ILE A 154 -7.26 -0.15 -9.17
C ILE A 154 -6.68 1.11 -8.52
N LEU A 155 -5.66 0.97 -7.67
CA LEU A 155 -5.04 2.10 -7.00
C LEU A 155 -4.25 2.98 -7.97
N CYS A 156 -3.58 2.40 -8.98
CA CYS A 156 -2.90 3.17 -10.04
C CYS A 156 -3.89 4.02 -10.84
N ILE A 157 -5.00 3.43 -11.28
CA ILE A 157 -6.06 4.13 -12.00
C ILE A 157 -6.66 5.23 -11.13
N TYR A 158 -6.95 4.90 -9.86
CA TYR A 158 -7.47 5.86 -8.88
C TYR A 158 -6.54 7.08 -8.74
N GLU A 159 -5.23 6.86 -8.64
CA GLU A 159 -4.23 7.92 -8.47
C GLU A 159 -4.20 8.85 -9.70
N VAL A 160 -4.21 8.28 -10.92
CA VAL A 160 -4.25 9.09 -12.15
C VAL A 160 -5.54 9.89 -12.28
N VAL A 161 -6.68 9.35 -11.83
CA VAL A 161 -7.96 10.07 -11.85
C VAL A 161 -7.97 11.22 -10.85
N HIS A 162 -7.40 11.02 -9.65
CA HIS A 162 -7.49 11.98 -8.55
C HIS A 162 -6.38 13.03 -8.56
N ASP A 163 -5.16 12.72 -9.00
CA ASP A 163 -4.07 13.69 -9.10
C ASP A 163 -4.21 14.52 -10.39
N PRO A 164 -4.47 15.85 -10.31
CA PRO A 164 -4.56 16.72 -11.47
C PRO A 164 -3.29 16.72 -12.34
N ARG A 165 -2.11 16.55 -11.74
CA ARG A 165 -0.83 16.57 -12.47
C ARG A 165 -0.68 15.31 -13.32
N LEU A 166 -0.99 14.14 -12.77
CA LEU A 166 -0.95 12.89 -13.52
C LEU A 166 -2.04 12.86 -14.59
N ARG A 167 -3.24 13.36 -14.27
CA ARG A 167 -4.35 13.47 -15.23
C ARG A 167 -4.03 14.38 -16.41
N ALA A 168 -3.28 15.45 -16.20
CA ALA A 168 -2.85 16.36 -17.27
C ALA A 168 -1.84 15.71 -18.24
N ASP A 169 -0.99 14.78 -17.77
CA ASP A 169 -0.04 14.06 -18.63
C ASP A 169 -0.75 13.02 -19.52
N ALA A 170 -0.67 13.22 -20.84
CA ALA A 170 -1.26 12.33 -21.83
C ALA A 170 -0.74 10.89 -21.76
N ARG A 171 0.54 10.71 -21.42
CA ARG A 171 1.15 9.37 -21.30
C ARG A 171 0.60 8.64 -20.08
N CYS A 172 0.43 9.33 -18.95
CA CYS A 172 -0.20 8.75 -17.76
C CYS A 172 -1.65 8.30 -18.06
N ARG A 173 -2.41 9.08 -18.85
CA ARG A 173 -3.76 8.67 -19.26
C ARG A 173 -3.76 7.42 -20.14
N VAL A 174 -2.78 7.28 -21.04
CA VAL A 174 -2.63 6.06 -21.86
C VAL A 174 -2.28 4.87 -20.96
N ILE A 175 -1.33 5.04 -20.03
CA ILE A 175 -0.97 4.00 -19.05
C ILE A 175 -2.20 3.58 -18.24
N ALA A 176 -2.97 4.52 -17.69
CA ALA A 176 -4.18 4.22 -16.92
C ALA A 176 -5.27 3.48 -17.73
N LYS A 177 -5.39 3.75 -19.05
CA LYS A 177 -6.28 2.97 -19.92
C LYS A 177 -5.81 1.52 -20.08
N VAL A 178 -4.51 1.32 -20.24
CA VAL A 178 -3.92 -0.04 -20.31
C VAL A 178 -4.11 -0.75 -18.97
N GLU A 179 -3.84 -0.09 -17.86
CA GLU A 179 -4.11 -0.59 -16.50
C GLU A 179 -5.57 -0.99 -16.31
N LEU A 180 -6.52 -0.19 -16.82
CA LEU A 180 -7.94 -0.48 -16.75
C LEU A 180 -8.30 -1.76 -17.51
N VAL A 181 -7.78 -1.93 -18.74
CA VAL A 181 -7.99 -3.16 -19.51
C VAL A 181 -7.41 -4.37 -18.77
N LEU A 182 -6.19 -4.25 -18.22
CA LEU A 182 -5.56 -5.30 -17.42
C LEU A 182 -6.35 -5.61 -16.15
N ALA A 183 -6.93 -4.60 -15.50
CA ALA A 183 -7.75 -4.77 -14.30
C ALA A 183 -9.03 -5.55 -14.62
N VAL A 184 -9.69 -5.21 -15.74
CA VAL A 184 -10.88 -5.93 -16.22
C VAL A 184 -10.55 -7.39 -16.52
N ILE A 185 -9.46 -7.66 -17.25
CA ILE A 185 -9.01 -9.02 -17.52
C ILE A 185 -8.72 -9.76 -16.22
N THR A 186 -7.95 -9.17 -15.31
CA THR A 186 -7.61 -9.79 -14.02
C THR A 186 -8.86 -10.10 -13.20
N ALA A 187 -9.84 -9.19 -13.18
CA ALA A 187 -11.12 -9.39 -12.50
C ALA A 187 -11.92 -10.55 -13.11
N MET A 188 -12.01 -10.64 -14.45
CA MET A 188 -12.68 -11.77 -15.13
C MET A 188 -12.04 -13.11 -14.76
N TRP A 189 -10.70 -13.16 -14.71
CA TRP A 189 -9.97 -14.37 -14.32
C TRP A 189 -10.23 -14.77 -12.86
N ILE A 190 -10.23 -13.80 -11.94
CA ILE A 190 -10.59 -14.02 -10.54
C ILE A 190 -12.02 -14.57 -10.44
N THR A 191 -12.98 -13.97 -11.15
CA THR A 191 -14.37 -14.42 -11.15
C THR A 191 -14.50 -15.85 -11.66
N ASN A 192 -13.84 -16.18 -12.77
CA ASN A 192 -13.85 -17.55 -13.31
C ASN A 192 -13.21 -18.55 -12.34
N ALA A 193 -12.12 -18.18 -11.69
CA ALA A 193 -11.43 -19.06 -10.72
C ALA A 193 -12.25 -19.30 -9.45
N LEU A 194 -13.17 -18.40 -9.08
CA LEU A 194 -14.07 -18.55 -7.93
C LEU A 194 -15.33 -19.37 -8.25
N LEU A 195 -15.66 -19.56 -9.54
CA LEU A 195 -16.83 -20.33 -9.98
C LEU A 195 -16.53 -21.81 -10.24
N LEU A 196 -15.24 -22.19 -10.25
CA LEU A 196 -14.75 -23.55 -10.41
C LEU A 196 -14.47 -24.20 -9.05
#